data_AF-A0A932QVH6-F1
#
_entry.id   AF-A0A932QVH6-F1
#
_cell.length_a   1.000
_cell.length_b   1.000
_cell.length_c   1.000
_cell.angle_alpha   90.00
_cell.angle_beta   90.00
_cell.angle_gamma   90.00
#
_symmetry.space_group_name_H-M   'P 1'
#
loop_
_entity.id
_entity.type
_entity.pdbx_description
1 polymer ?
#
loop_
_entity_poly.entity_id
_entity_poly.type
_entity_poly.pdbx_seq_one_letter_code
_entity_poly.pdbx_strand_id
1 'polypeptide(L)'
;MAPQEFILSLEQETLRHKAVRHPFLLRFAEDSLTPIQIQTFGLQHYQLVKVFLNYMTNVLPKIPDKDAADLFRKVFDDEFGQYTIFRSHPALYRNFLKAMGLKDEDWGRVPLLP
;
A
#
# COMPACT_ATOMS: atom_id res chain seq x y z
N MET A 1 -11.00 9.75 28.14
CA MET A 1 -10.05 10.42 27.24
C MET A 1 -10.88 11.23 26.26
N ALA A 2 -10.65 12.54 26.17
CA ALA A 2 -11.32 13.39 25.18
C ALA A 2 -10.87 12.99 23.76
N PRO A 3 -11.69 13.22 22.71
CA PRO A 3 -11.31 12.88 21.33
C PRO A 3 -9.95 13.44 20.91
N GLN A 4 -9.66 14.69 21.29
CA GLN A 4 -8.38 15.34 20.98
C GLN A 4 -7.20 14.64 21.66
N GLU A 5 -7.36 14.24 22.92
CA GLU A 5 -6.34 13.51 23.67
C GLU A 5 -6.08 12.13 23.05
N PHE A 6 -7.13 11.46 22.58
CA PHE A 6 -7.00 10.18 21.90
C PHE A 6 -6.21 10.30 20.60
N ILE A 7 -6.57 11.25 19.73
CA ILE A 7 -5.87 11.48 18.47
C ILE A 7 -4.38 11.80 18.72
N LEU A 8 -4.08 12.67 19.68
CA LEU A 8 -2.70 12.98 20.05
C LEU A 8 -1.94 11.74 20.56
N SER A 9 -2.60 10.90 21.37
CA SER A 9 -1.98 9.67 21.87
C SER A 9 -1.67 8.68 20.74
N LEU A 10 -2.58 8.54 19.78
CA LEU A 10 -2.43 7.67 18.62
C LEU A 10 -1.31 8.14 17.69
N GLU A 11 -1.19 9.45 17.49
CA GLU A 11 -0.11 10.04 16.71
C GLU A 11 1.26 9.77 17.37
N GLN A 12 1.35 9.99 18.69
CA GLN A 12 2.57 9.71 19.45
C GLN A 12 2.95 8.23 19.43
N GLU A 13 1.98 7.32 19.50
CA GLU A 13 2.20 5.89 19.36
C GLU A 13 2.74 5.55 17.96
N THR A 14 2.09 6.06 16.92
CA THR A 14 2.46 5.83 15.52
C THR A 14 3.89 6.30 15.23
N LEU A 15 4.26 7.52 15.65
CA LEU A 15 5.59 8.09 15.43
C LEU A 15 6.71 7.32 16.16
N ARG A 16 6.38 6.64 17.26
CA ARG A 16 7.32 5.80 18.02
C ARG A 16 7.41 4.37 17.46
N HIS A 17 6.52 3.98 16.56
CA HIS A 17 6.47 2.63 16.05
C HIS A 17 7.71 2.31 15.19
N LYS A 18 8.32 1.15 15.44
CA LYS A 18 9.57 0.73 14.77
C LYS A 18 9.47 0.70 13.24
N ALA A 19 8.28 0.43 12.70
CA ALA A 19 8.05 0.43 11.26
C ALA A 19 8.31 1.81 10.62
N VAL A 20 7.99 2.91 11.31
CA VAL A 20 8.19 4.28 10.79
C VAL A 20 9.68 4.64 10.73
N ARG A 21 10.49 4.05 11.60
CA ARG A 21 11.95 4.26 11.68
C ARG A 21 12.73 3.05 11.18
N HIS A 22 12.11 2.21 10.35
CA HIS A 22 12.74 0.99 9.90
C HIS A 22 13.95 1.31 9.01
N PRO A 23 15.13 0.68 9.21
CA PRO A 23 16.34 0.99 8.43
C PRO A 23 16.14 0.91 6.92
N PHE A 24 15.28 -0.01 6.45
CA PHE A 24 14.89 -0.08 5.04
C PHE A 24 14.30 1.25 4.52
N LEU A 25 13.37 1.89 5.24
CA LEU A 25 12.73 3.12 4.79
C LEU A 25 13.71 4.28 4.73
N LEU A 26 14.60 4.39 5.73
CA LEU A 26 15.64 5.41 5.76
C LEU A 26 16.58 5.27 4.56
N ARG A 27 17.10 4.06 4.35
CA ARG A 27 17.98 3.76 3.21
C ARG A 27 17.28 3.95 1.87
N PHE A 28 16.02 3.54 1.75
CA PHE A 28 15.26 3.71 0.51
C PHE A 28 15.02 5.18 0.18
N ALA A 29 14.94 6.05 1.20
CA ALA A 29 14.76 7.49 1.04
C ALA A 29 16.07 8.26 0.79
N GLU A 30 17.19 7.80 1.33
CA GLU A 30 18.46 8.54 1.35
C GLU A 30 19.53 7.98 0.38
N ASP A 31 19.55 6.67 0.15
CA ASP A 31 20.57 6.03 -0.68
C ASP A 31 20.29 6.20 -2.18
N SER A 32 21.34 6.19 -2.99
CA SER A 32 21.22 6.00 -4.44
C SER A 32 20.92 4.53 -4.76
N LEU A 33 19.69 4.23 -5.15
CA LEU A 33 19.24 2.88 -5.45
C LEU A 33 19.61 2.45 -6.87
N THR A 34 20.09 1.21 -7.00
CA THR A 34 20.30 0.57 -8.30
C THR A 34 18.96 0.15 -8.93
N PRO A 35 18.87 0.02 -10.26
CA PRO A 35 17.67 -0.48 -10.93
C PRO A 35 17.19 -1.84 -10.38
N ILE A 36 18.12 -2.74 -10.05
CA ILE A 36 17.81 -4.07 -9.49
C ILE A 36 17.16 -3.95 -8.11
N GLN A 37 17.62 -3.03 -7.26
CA GLN A 37 17.02 -2.79 -5.94
C GLN A 37 15.59 -2.25 -6.07
N ILE A 38 15.35 -1.35 -7.04
CA ILE A 38 14.00 -0.80 -7.30
C ILE A 38 13.07 -1.89 -7.85
N GLN A 39 13.55 -2.73 -8.78
CA GLN A 39 12.80 -3.89 -9.27
C GLN A 39 12.47 -4.85 -8.13
N THR A 40 13.45 -5.16 -7.28
CA THR A 40 13.29 -6.06 -6.13
C THR A 40 12.23 -5.52 -5.17
N PHE A 41 12.32 -4.25 -4.80
CA PHE A 41 11.30 -3.59 -3.98
C PHE A 41 9.93 -3.64 -4.66
N GLY A 42 9.85 -3.31 -5.95
CA GLY A 42 8.60 -3.33 -6.71
C GLY A 42 7.92 -4.69 -6.67
N LEU A 43 8.68 -5.77 -6.85
CA LEU A 43 8.17 -7.15 -6.79
C LEU A 43 7.68 -7.52 -5.38
N GLN A 44 8.43 -7.17 -4.33
CA GLN A 44 8.04 -7.42 -2.93
C GLN A 44 6.77 -6.64 -2.56
N HIS A 45 6.76 -5.34 -2.85
CA HIS A 45 5.65 -4.45 -2.52
C HIS A 45 4.39 -4.80 -3.32
N TYR A 46 4.51 -5.22 -4.58
CA TYR A 46 3.36 -5.61 -5.38
C TYR A 46 2.55 -6.76 -4.76
N GLN A 47 3.17 -7.59 -3.92
CA GLN A 47 2.45 -8.65 -3.20
C GLN A 47 1.36 -8.08 -2.29
N LEU A 48 1.57 -6.90 -1.69
CA LEU A 48 0.57 -6.19 -0.91
C LEU A 48 -0.46 -5.51 -1.81
N VAL A 49 0.00 -4.76 -2.82
CA VAL A 49 -0.88 -3.98 -3.73
C VAL A 49 -1.91 -4.86 -4.41
N LYS A 50 -1.50 -6.05 -4.90
CA LYS A 50 -2.40 -6.94 -5.64
C LYS A 50 -3.50 -7.57 -4.79
N VAL A 51 -3.36 -7.57 -3.46
CA VAL A 51 -4.37 -8.14 -2.53
C VAL A 51 -5.09 -7.08 -1.72
N PHE A 52 -4.68 -5.80 -1.79
CA PHE A 52 -5.25 -4.72 -0.98
C PHE A 52 -6.77 -4.58 -1.17
N LEU A 53 -7.24 -4.62 -2.42
CA LEU A 53 -8.67 -4.60 -2.76
C LEU A 53 -9.45 -5.78 -2.17
N ASN A 54 -8.82 -6.94 -1.95
CA ASN A 54 -9.47 -8.07 -1.32
C ASN A 54 -9.73 -7.79 0.16
N TYR A 55 -8.80 -7.14 0.86
CA TYR A 55 -9.02 -6.72 2.24
C TYR A 55 -10.16 -5.72 2.33
N MET A 56 -10.16 -4.71 1.45
CA MET A 56 -11.18 -3.67 1.48
C MET A 56 -12.57 -4.20 1.18
N THR A 57 -12.72 -5.05 0.15
CA THR A 57 -13.99 -5.71 -0.19
C THR A 57 -14.55 -6.52 0.98
N ASN A 58 -13.67 -7.11 1.80
CA ASN A 58 -14.08 -7.88 2.98
C ASN A 58 -14.42 -7.02 4.20
N VAL A 59 -13.84 -5.82 4.30
CA VAL A 59 -14.06 -4.89 5.43
C VAL A 59 -15.32 -4.06 5.24
N LEU A 60 -15.54 -3.50 4.05
CA LEU A 60 -16.67 -2.59 3.76
C LEU A 60 -18.04 -3.07 4.27
N PRO A 61 -18.50 -4.32 4.02
CA PRO A 61 -19.81 -4.78 4.49
C PRO A 61 -19.89 -4.99 6.01
N LYS A 62 -18.76 -4.95 6.72
CA LYS A 62 -18.68 -5.14 8.17
C LYS A 62 -18.63 -3.81 8.94
N ILE A 63 -18.60 -2.67 8.26
CA ILE A 63 -18.57 -1.36 8.91
C ILE A 63 -19.99 -1.00 9.34
N PRO A 64 -20.30 -0.93 10.66
CA PRO A 64 -21.65 -0.66 11.12
C PRO A 64 -22.02 0.82 11.05
N ASP A 65 -21.03 1.70 11.09
CA ASP A 65 -21.21 3.15 11.02
C ASP A 65 -21.28 3.62 9.57
N LYS A 66 -22.38 4.28 9.21
CA LYS A 66 -22.64 4.69 7.83
C LYS A 66 -21.62 5.72 7.34
N ASP A 67 -21.24 6.69 8.17
CA ASP A 67 -20.35 7.78 7.77
C ASP A 67 -18.92 7.25 7.56
N ALA A 68 -18.47 6.33 8.42
CA ALA A 68 -17.24 5.58 8.23
C ALA A 68 -17.28 4.71 6.96
N ALA A 69 -18.41 4.05 6.68
CA ALA A 69 -18.57 3.24 5.47
C ALA A 69 -18.52 4.10 4.20
N ASP A 70 -19.13 5.29 4.22
CA ASP A 70 -19.06 6.23 3.09
C ASP A 70 -17.65 6.82 2.89
N LEU A 71 -16.92 7.10 3.97
CA LEU A 71 -15.51 7.49 3.87
C LEU A 71 -14.66 6.35 3.30
N PHE A 72 -14.85 5.13 3.79
CA PHE A 72 -14.14 3.95 3.31
C PHE A 72 -14.42 3.68 1.84
N ARG A 73 -15.65 3.90 1.39
CA ARG A 73 -16.05 3.74 -0.02
C ARG A 73 -15.32 4.73 -0.93
N LYS A 74 -15.08 5.97 -0.50
CA LYS A 74 -14.27 6.92 -1.29
C LYS A 74 -12.85 6.41 -1.51
N VAL A 75 -12.23 5.83 -0.48
CA VAL A 75 -10.90 5.21 -0.60
C VAL A 75 -10.98 3.98 -1.51
N PHE A 76 -11.99 3.13 -1.34
CA PHE A 76 -12.19 1.95 -2.16
C PHE A 76 -12.33 2.28 -3.65
N ASP A 77 -13.14 3.29 -3.98
CA ASP A 77 -13.35 3.73 -5.35
C ASP A 77 -12.04 4.23 -5.97
N ASP A 78 -11.20 4.95 -5.21
CA ASP A 78 -9.89 5.41 -5.67
C ASP A 78 -8.94 4.24 -5.99
N GLU A 79 -8.87 3.26 -5.09
CA GLU A 79 -8.08 2.03 -5.26
C GLU A 79 -8.52 1.22 -6.51
N PHE A 80 -9.81 1.25 -6.82
CA PHE A 80 -10.39 0.58 -8.00
C PHE A 80 -10.21 1.38 -9.31
N GLY A 81 -9.62 2.58 -9.25
CA GLY A 81 -9.41 3.45 -10.41
C GLY A 81 -10.60 4.34 -10.75
N GLN A 82 -11.46 4.58 -9.77
CA GLN A 82 -12.69 5.37 -9.84
C GLN A 82 -13.60 4.88 -10.96
N TYR A 83 -13.50 5.51 -12.13
CA TYR A 83 -14.35 5.28 -13.30
C TYR A 83 -13.73 4.33 -14.33
N THR A 84 -12.48 3.89 -14.15
CA THR A 84 -11.83 2.97 -15.09
C THR A 84 -10.84 2.04 -14.39
N ILE A 85 -11.02 0.74 -14.62
CA ILE A 85 -10.15 -0.32 -14.08
C ILE A 85 -8.68 -0.17 -14.50
N PHE A 86 -8.41 0.52 -15.61
CA PHE A 86 -7.06 0.78 -16.11
C PHE A 86 -6.29 1.80 -15.25
N ARG A 87 -6.99 2.54 -14.40
CA ARG A 87 -6.40 3.44 -13.39
C ARG A 87 -6.41 2.87 -11.99
N SER A 88 -6.83 1.62 -11.80
CA SER A 88 -6.73 0.95 -10.51
C SER A 88 -5.27 0.92 -10.05
N HIS A 89 -5.04 1.00 -8.74
CA HIS A 89 -3.69 0.94 -8.19
C HIS A 89 -2.91 -0.30 -8.65
N PRO A 90 -3.51 -1.51 -8.71
CA PRO A 90 -2.83 -2.67 -9.30
C PRO A 90 -2.48 -2.49 -10.78
N ALA A 91 -3.31 -1.82 -11.58
CA ALA A 91 -3.01 -1.56 -13.00
C ALA A 91 -1.86 -0.55 -13.15
N LEU A 92 -1.89 0.55 -12.41
CA LEU A 92 -0.82 1.56 -12.40
C LEU A 92 0.51 0.95 -11.92
N TYR A 93 0.47 0.12 -10.88
CA TYR A 93 1.65 -0.57 -10.37
C TYR A 93 2.24 -1.54 -11.39
N ARG A 94 1.40 -2.28 -12.13
CA ARG A 94 1.86 -3.13 -13.23
C ARG A 94 2.53 -2.34 -14.36
N ASN A 95 2.03 -1.15 -14.67
CA ASN A 95 2.69 -0.26 -15.64
C ASN A 95 4.07 0.17 -15.15
N PHE A 96 4.21 0.48 -13.86
CA PHE A 96 5.51 0.75 -13.23
C PHE A 96 6.46 -0.46 -13.35
N LEU A 97 6.01 -1.67 -13.02
CA LEU A 97 6.84 -2.88 -13.14
C LEU A 97 7.28 -3.13 -14.58
N LYS A 98 6.38 -2.94 -15.55
CA LYS A 98 6.69 -3.05 -16.99
C LYS A 98 7.72 -2.01 -17.43
N ALA A 99 7.58 -0.77 -16.99
CA ALA A 99 8.54 0.30 -17.30
C ALA A 99 9.93 0.01 -16.74
N MET A 100 10.02 -0.74 -15.64
CA MET A 100 11.26 -1.24 -15.06
C MET A 100 11.83 -2.47 -15.77
N GLY A 101 11.19 -2.97 -16.84
CA GLY A 101 11.64 -4.12 -17.63
C GLY A 101 11.23 -5.48 -17.06
N LEU A 102 10.35 -5.53 -16.06
CA LEU A 102 9.84 -6.79 -15.50
C LEU A 102 8.68 -7.34 -16.35
N LYS A 103 8.61 -8.67 -16.44
CA LYS A 103 7.56 -9.38 -17.18
C LYS A 103 6.42 -9.78 -16.26
N ASP A 104 5.24 -10.01 -16.83
CA ASP A 104 4.03 -10.40 -16.09
C ASP A 104 4.22 -11.69 -15.26
N GLU A 105 5.07 -12.60 -15.71
CA GLU A 105 5.44 -13.85 -15.01
C GLU A 105 6.22 -13.61 -13.70
N ASP A 106 6.95 -12.50 -13.58
CA ASP A 106 7.78 -12.19 -12.42
C ASP A 106 6.96 -11.79 -11.17
N TRP A 107 5.70 -11.38 -11.36
CA TRP A 107 4.88 -10.76 -10.31
C TRP A 107 4.17 -11.77 -9.40
N GLY A 108 4.13 -13.03 -9.82
CA GLY A 108 3.31 -14.09 -9.26
C GLY A 108 3.70 -14.47 -7.82
N ARG A 109 4.75 -15.28 -7.67
CA ARG A 109 5.32 -15.68 -6.38
C ARG A 109 6.72 -15.11 -6.26
N VAL A 110 6.83 -14.05 -5.48
CA VAL A 110 8.11 -13.41 -5.19
C VAL A 110 8.66 -14.04 -3.90
N PRO A 111 9.90 -14.55 -3.89
CA PRO A 111 10.49 -15.14 -2.70
C PRO A 111 10.65 -14.08 -1.61
N LEU A 112 10.41 -14.44 -0.35
CA LEU A 112 10.67 -13.55 0.78
C LEU A 112 12.18 -13.29 0.86
N LEU A 113 12.53 -12.02 0.98
CA LEU A 113 13.91 -11.58 1.17
C LEU A 113 14.14 -11.23 2.65
N PRO A 114 15.35 -11.50 3.17
CA PRO A 114 15.71 -11.17 4.56
C PRO A 114 15.76 -9.67 4.83
#